data_AF-A0A6L9XVT7-F1
#
_entry.id   AF-A0A6L9XVT7-F1
#
_cell.length_a   1.000
_cell.length_b   1.000
_cell.length_c   1.000
_cell.angle_alpha   90.00
_cell.angle_beta   90.00
_cell.angle_gamma   90.00
#
_symmetry.space_group_name_H-M   'P 1'
#
loop_
_entity.id
_entity.type
_entity.pdbx_description
1 polymer ?
#
loop_
_entity_poly.entity_id
_entity_poly.type
_entity_poly.pdbx_seq_one_letter_code
_entity_poly.pdbx_strand_id
1 'polypeptide(L)'
;MSTTTTQERLDPQGMVRTVEERVARETDPRKVQMLLTLLAHMRAESAKDIDALLATVSDSVQYHTWAPGGESQSPDGPAEVRAFYTKKAEEGFLDFQYDIERLLVDEDVIVTEGVMVSHVPARSLGAF
;
A
#
# COMPACT_ATOMS: atom_id res chain seq x y z
N MET A 1 -8.25 -12.35 -35.96
CA MET A 1 -6.91 -11.88 -35.59
C MET A 1 -6.85 -11.83 -34.07
N SER A 2 -6.24 -12.83 -33.43
CA SER A 2 -6.09 -12.85 -31.97
C SER A 2 -4.89 -11.99 -31.59
N THR A 3 -5.14 -10.81 -31.06
CA THR A 3 -4.11 -10.04 -30.36
C THR A 3 -3.85 -10.73 -29.03
N THR A 4 -2.79 -11.53 -28.97
CA THR A 4 -2.20 -11.94 -27.70
C THR A 4 -1.57 -10.69 -27.09
N THR A 5 -2.34 -9.97 -26.27
CA THR A 5 -1.77 -8.99 -25.36
C THR A 5 -0.91 -9.78 -24.38
N THR A 6 0.41 -9.67 -24.49
CA THR A 6 1.31 -10.10 -23.42
C THR A 6 0.94 -9.26 -22.21
N GLN A 7 0.18 -9.85 -21.27
CA GLN A 7 -0.12 -9.18 -20.01
C GLN A 7 1.19 -9.05 -19.25
N GLU A 8 1.67 -7.81 -19.14
CA GLU A 8 2.90 -7.52 -18.41
C GLU A 8 2.70 -7.93 -16.94
N ARG A 9 3.65 -8.68 -16.39
CA ARG A 9 3.55 -9.21 -15.03
C ARG A 9 3.88 -8.09 -14.06
N LEU A 10 2.97 -7.80 -13.13
CA LEU A 10 3.20 -6.85 -12.05
C LEU A 10 4.43 -7.25 -11.22
N ASP A 11 5.19 -6.24 -10.79
CA ASP A 11 6.27 -6.38 -9.80
C ASP A 11 5.88 -5.71 -8.47
N PRO A 12 5.12 -6.40 -7.59
CA PRO A 12 4.75 -5.87 -6.28
C PRO A 12 5.98 -5.65 -5.37
N GLN A 13 7.11 -6.29 -5.67
CA GLN A 13 8.33 -6.15 -4.88
C GLN A 13 9.13 -4.89 -5.25
N GLY A 14 8.73 -4.15 -6.29
CA GLY A 14 9.34 -2.87 -6.68
C GLY A 14 9.37 -1.87 -5.53
N MET A 15 8.20 -1.58 -4.94
CA MET A 15 8.08 -0.66 -3.80
C MET A 15 8.93 -1.07 -2.59
N VAL A 16 9.02 -2.39 -2.31
CA VAL A 16 9.79 -2.95 -1.19
C VAL A 16 11.28 -2.63 -1.38
N ARG A 17 11.82 -2.88 -2.59
CA ARG A 17 13.23 -2.59 -2.90
C ARG A 17 13.54 -1.10 -2.80
N THR A 18 12.65 -0.23 -3.28
CA THR A 18 12.82 1.23 -3.15
C THR A 18 12.93 1.68 -1.70
N VAL A 19 12.12 1.11 -0.80
CA VAL A 19 12.18 1.43 0.64
C VAL A 19 13.44 0.83 1.29
N GLU A 20 13.83 -0.39 0.94
CA GLU A 20 15.10 -1.01 1.41
C GLU A 20 16.32 -0.16 1.06
N GLU A 21 16.41 0.34 -0.17
CA GLU A 21 17.48 1.25 -0.60
C GLU A 21 17.47 2.56 0.18
N ARG A 22 16.29 3.07 0.58
CA ARG A 22 16.16 4.27 1.41
C ARG A 22 16.61 4.03 2.85
N VAL A 23 16.27 2.87 3.42
CA VAL A 23 16.73 2.43 4.75
C VAL A 23 18.24 2.33 4.78
N ALA A 24 18.86 1.70 3.77
CA ALA A 24 20.30 1.45 3.73
C ALA A 24 21.19 2.70 3.76
N ARG A 25 20.63 3.87 3.39
CA ARG A 25 21.34 5.16 3.38
C ARG A 25 20.88 6.14 4.47
N GLU A 26 19.89 5.76 5.28
CA GLU A 26 19.40 6.62 6.37
C GLU A 26 20.26 6.44 7.62
N THR A 27 20.61 7.55 8.26
CA THR A 27 21.44 7.57 9.47
C THR A 27 20.66 7.99 10.70
N ASP A 28 19.53 8.69 10.52
CA ASP A 28 18.64 9.05 11.61
C ASP A 28 17.87 7.82 12.11
N PRO A 29 18.06 7.38 13.37
CA PRO A 29 17.42 6.18 13.90
C PRO A 29 15.89 6.27 13.94
N ARG A 30 15.31 7.47 14.11
CA ARG A 30 13.85 7.67 14.08
C ARG A 30 13.31 7.44 12.67
N LYS A 31 13.97 8.01 11.67
CA LYS A 31 13.59 7.84 10.25
C LYS A 31 13.79 6.40 9.78
N VAL A 32 14.84 5.72 10.25
CA VAL A 32 15.03 4.27 10.03
C VAL A 32 13.82 3.49 10.57
N GLN A 33 13.40 3.74 11.82
CA GLN A 33 12.26 3.03 12.41
C GLN A 33 10.96 3.25 11.62
N MET A 34 10.71 4.47 11.14
CA MET A 34 9.54 4.76 10.31
C MET A 34 9.57 3.99 8.99
N LEU A 35 10.71 3.99 8.30
CA LEU A 35 10.87 3.28 7.04
C LEU A 35 10.75 1.76 7.22
N LEU A 36 11.24 1.21 8.34
CA LEU A 36 11.07 -0.22 8.66
C LEU A 36 9.61 -0.57 8.92
N THR A 37 8.83 0.35 9.50
CA THR A 37 7.39 0.17 9.70
C THR A 37 6.66 0.16 8.36
N LEU A 38 6.98 1.10 7.46
CA LEU A 38 6.46 1.11 6.08
C LEU A 38 6.82 -0.16 5.32
N LEU A 39 8.07 -0.62 5.45
CA LEU A 39 8.55 -1.84 4.79
C LEU A 39 7.78 -3.07 5.25
N ALA A 40 7.52 -3.18 6.56
CA ALA A 40 6.69 -4.26 7.11
C ALA A 40 5.25 -4.19 6.56
N HIS A 41 4.67 -2.98 6.47
CA HIS A 41 3.33 -2.76 5.93
C HIS A 41 3.22 -3.22 4.47
N MET A 42 4.12 -2.75 3.60
CA MET A 42 4.14 -3.10 2.16
C MET A 42 4.34 -4.60 1.91
N ARG A 43 5.16 -5.25 2.75
CA ARG A 43 5.36 -6.71 2.67
C ARG A 43 4.10 -7.47 3.08
N ALA A 44 3.41 -7.02 4.13
CA ALA A 44 2.15 -7.61 4.55
C ALA A 44 1.04 -7.43 3.50
N GLU A 45 0.93 -6.24 2.89
CA GLU A 45 0.01 -5.98 1.77
C GLU A 45 0.27 -6.91 0.59
N SER A 46 1.54 -7.01 0.17
CA SER A 46 1.95 -7.89 -0.95
C SER A 46 1.68 -9.36 -0.67
N ALA A 47 1.81 -9.80 0.58
CA ALA A 47 1.51 -11.15 1.02
C ALA A 47 0.01 -11.39 1.28
N LYS A 48 -0.82 -10.34 1.23
CA LYS A 48 -2.23 -10.35 1.65
C LYS A 48 -2.41 -10.85 3.10
N ASP A 49 -1.43 -10.59 3.95
CA ASP A 49 -1.43 -10.93 5.36
C ASP A 49 -2.03 -9.78 6.17
N ILE A 50 -3.35 -9.85 6.41
CA ILE A 50 -4.10 -8.79 7.08
C ILE A 50 -3.69 -8.64 8.55
N ASP A 51 -3.32 -9.73 9.22
CA ASP A 51 -2.90 -9.67 10.62
C ASP A 51 -1.53 -9.01 10.75
N ALA A 52 -0.57 -9.36 9.89
CA ALA A 52 0.73 -8.70 9.83
C ALA A 52 0.59 -7.22 9.45
N LEU A 53 -0.35 -6.88 8.56
CA LEU A 53 -0.62 -5.50 8.18
C LEU A 53 -1.13 -4.70 9.37
N LEU A 54 -2.13 -5.21 10.09
CA LEU A 54 -2.71 -4.50 11.24
C LEU A 54 -1.70 -4.30 12.38
N ALA A 55 -0.70 -5.18 12.50
CA ALA A 55 0.38 -5.00 13.46
C ALA A 55 1.28 -3.77 13.18
N THR A 56 1.16 -3.16 11.99
CA THR A 56 1.87 -1.93 11.61
C THR A 56 1.04 -0.67 11.80
N VAL A 57 -0.22 -0.80 12.21
CA VAL A 57 -1.20 0.28 12.30
C VAL A 57 -1.45 0.63 13.77
N SER A 58 -1.58 1.93 14.08
CA SER A 58 -1.88 2.41 15.44
C SER A 58 -3.30 2.04 15.88
N ASP A 59 -3.49 1.82 17.18
CA ASP A 59 -4.83 1.65 17.78
C ASP A 59 -5.74 2.88 17.59
N SER A 60 -5.14 4.07 17.36
CA SER A 60 -5.84 5.33 17.12
C SER A 60 -5.70 5.82 15.67
N VAL A 61 -5.58 4.88 14.72
CA VAL A 61 -5.41 5.18 13.29
C VAL A 61 -6.57 5.99 12.71
N GLN A 62 -6.24 6.95 11.85
CA GLN A 62 -7.19 7.75 11.08
C GLN A 62 -6.77 7.73 9.62
N TYR A 63 -7.62 7.19 8.75
CA TYR A 63 -7.39 7.24 7.31
C TYR A 63 -8.10 8.47 6.72
N HIS A 64 -7.55 9.01 5.64
CA HIS A 64 -8.15 10.10 4.88
C HIS A 64 -7.99 9.86 3.38
N THR A 65 -9.11 9.75 2.67
CA THR A 65 -9.14 9.63 1.21
C THR A 65 -9.57 10.96 0.62
N TRP A 66 -8.63 11.65 -0.04
CA TRP A 66 -8.83 13.00 -0.60
C TRP A 66 -9.47 13.02 -1.99
N ALA A 67 -9.79 11.87 -2.57
CA ALA A 67 -10.55 11.80 -3.82
C ALA A 67 -12.01 12.24 -3.59
N PRO A 68 -12.71 12.81 -4.60
CA PRO A 68 -14.13 13.15 -4.47
C PRO A 68 -14.97 11.97 -3.97
N GLY A 69 -15.70 12.15 -2.88
CA GLY A 69 -16.49 11.08 -2.24
C GLY A 69 -15.68 10.09 -1.40
N GLY A 70 -14.38 10.34 -1.18
CA GLY A 70 -13.48 9.48 -0.41
C GLY A 70 -13.64 9.60 1.12
N GLU A 71 -14.18 10.71 1.62
CA GLU A 71 -14.35 10.92 3.07
C GLU A 71 -15.19 9.81 3.72
N SER A 72 -16.30 9.41 3.09
CA SER A 72 -17.14 8.30 3.57
C SER A 72 -16.51 6.91 3.41
N GLN A 73 -15.37 6.80 2.73
CA GLN A 73 -14.65 5.55 2.49
C GLN A 73 -13.41 5.39 3.35
N SER A 74 -13.13 6.36 4.22
CA SER A 74 -11.91 6.40 5.03
C SER A 74 -12.13 5.67 6.37
N PRO A 75 -11.43 4.54 6.62
CA PRO A 75 -11.59 3.78 7.86
C PRO A 75 -11.17 4.56 9.11
N ASP A 76 -11.94 4.41 10.19
CA ASP A 76 -11.60 4.93 11.52
C ASP A 76 -11.37 3.78 12.52
N GLY A 77 -10.15 3.69 13.03
CA GLY A 77 -9.73 2.68 13.99
C GLY A 77 -9.51 1.26 13.43
N PRO A 78 -8.91 0.35 14.23
CA PRO A 78 -8.40 -0.93 13.74
C PRO A 78 -9.45 -1.88 13.14
N ALA A 79 -10.68 -1.86 13.66
CA ALA A 79 -11.76 -2.73 13.18
C ALA A 79 -12.19 -2.37 11.75
N GLU A 80 -12.31 -1.07 11.47
CA GLU A 80 -12.65 -0.60 10.12
C GLU A 80 -11.47 -0.76 9.15
N VAL A 81 -10.23 -0.53 9.60
CA VAL A 81 -9.04 -0.82 8.79
C VAL A 81 -9.00 -2.30 8.39
N ARG A 82 -9.27 -3.22 9.33
CA ARG A 82 -9.36 -4.66 9.02
C ARG A 82 -10.40 -4.92 7.93
N ALA A 83 -11.63 -4.42 8.12
CA ALA A 83 -12.71 -4.61 7.17
C ALA A 83 -12.36 -4.06 5.77
N PHE A 84 -11.70 -2.89 5.73
CA PHE A 84 -11.21 -2.28 4.51
C PHE A 84 -10.21 -3.17 3.77
N TYR A 85 -9.14 -3.61 4.43
CA TYR A 85 -8.12 -4.43 3.77
C TYR A 85 -8.60 -5.82 3.40
N THR A 86 -9.45 -6.45 4.23
CA THR A 86 -10.09 -7.73 3.88
C THR A 86 -10.91 -7.60 2.60
N LYS A 87 -11.76 -6.57 2.51
CA LYS A 87 -12.55 -6.31 1.30
C LYS A 87 -11.66 -6.05 0.09
N LYS A 88 -10.61 -5.22 0.23
CA LYS A 88 -9.65 -4.95 -0.85
C LYS A 88 -8.93 -6.22 -1.33
N ALA A 89 -8.57 -7.12 -0.42
CA ALA A 89 -7.97 -8.41 -0.77
C ALA A 89 -8.95 -9.30 -1.56
N GLU A 90 -10.20 -9.42 -1.10
CA GLU A 90 -11.25 -10.23 -1.77
C GLU A 90 -11.60 -9.70 -3.17
N GLU A 91 -11.61 -8.37 -3.32
CA GLU A 91 -11.89 -7.68 -4.57
C GLU A 91 -10.69 -7.63 -5.53
N GLY A 92 -9.51 -8.10 -5.11
CA GLY A 92 -8.28 -8.14 -5.91
C GLY A 92 -7.52 -6.81 -5.96
N PHE A 93 -7.85 -5.85 -5.11
CA PHE A 93 -7.18 -4.54 -5.08
C PHE A 93 -5.79 -4.56 -4.45
N LEU A 94 -5.42 -5.64 -3.74
CA LEU A 94 -4.04 -5.85 -3.25
C LEU A 94 -3.13 -6.49 -4.31
N ASP A 95 -3.63 -6.77 -5.51
CA ASP A 95 -2.83 -7.21 -6.66
C ASP A 95 -2.38 -5.99 -7.47
N PHE A 96 -1.33 -5.31 -7.00
CA PHE A 96 -0.80 -4.10 -7.62
C PHE A 96 0.73 -4.07 -7.68
N GLN A 97 1.23 -3.27 -8.61
CA GLN A 97 2.58 -2.74 -8.65
C GLN A 97 2.50 -1.26 -8.27
N TYR A 98 3.38 -0.83 -7.37
CA TYR A 98 3.52 0.58 -7.04
C TYR A 98 4.96 1.02 -7.28
N ASP A 99 5.15 1.82 -8.32
CA ASP A 99 6.45 2.37 -8.70
C ASP A 99 6.63 3.71 -7.99
N ILE A 100 7.31 3.68 -6.85
CA ILE A 100 7.59 4.87 -6.04
C ILE A 100 8.62 5.76 -6.75
N GLU A 101 8.17 6.93 -7.19
CA GLU A 101 9.01 7.94 -7.83
C GLU A 101 9.62 8.91 -6.82
N ARG A 102 8.88 9.22 -5.74
CA ARG A 102 9.36 10.07 -4.64
C ARG A 102 9.03 9.43 -3.28
N LEU A 103 10.04 9.39 -2.42
CA LEU A 103 9.93 8.93 -1.03
C LEU A 103 10.56 9.98 -0.12
N LEU A 104 9.72 10.72 0.59
CA LEU A 104 10.12 11.67 1.62
C LEU A 104 9.86 11.05 2.99
N VAL A 105 10.80 11.24 3.91
CA VAL A 105 10.67 10.81 5.30
C VAL A 105 11.18 11.93 6.21
N ASP A 106 10.34 12.27 7.18
CA ASP A 106 10.73 13.09 8.31
C ASP A 106 10.50 12.34 9.63
N GLU A 107 10.68 12.99 10.77
CA GLU A 107 10.55 12.36 12.10
C GLU A 107 9.17 11.77 12.38
N ASP A 108 8.10 12.30 11.78
CA ASP A 108 6.71 11.88 12.03
C ASP A 108 5.86 11.73 10.75
N VAL A 109 6.45 11.85 9.57
CA VAL A 109 5.72 11.69 8.30
C VAL A 109 6.54 10.92 7.27
N ILE A 110 5.87 10.03 6.56
CA ILE A 110 6.35 9.45 5.31
C ILE A 110 5.39 9.86 4.21
N VAL A 111 5.94 10.28 3.07
CA VAL A 111 5.19 10.52 1.84
C VAL A 111 5.78 9.65 0.75
N THR A 112 4.95 8.77 0.18
CA THR A 112 5.23 8.03 -1.05
C THR A 112 4.41 8.61 -2.18
N GLU A 113 5.06 8.88 -3.32
CA GLU A 113 4.42 9.31 -4.55
C GLU A 113 4.90 8.44 -5.69
N GLY A 114 4.00 8.08 -6.62
CA GLY A 114 4.36 7.24 -7.74
C GLY A 114 3.17 6.77 -8.56
N VAL A 115 3.42 5.82 -9.45
CA VAL A 115 2.41 5.22 -10.31
C VAL A 115 2.01 3.87 -9.74
N MET A 116 0.71 3.67 -9.52
CA MET A 116 0.14 2.38 -9.11
C MET A 116 -0.61 1.74 -10.28
N VAL A 117 -0.27 0.50 -10.59
CA VAL A 117 -0.94 -0.35 -11.60
C VAL A 117 -1.54 -1.54 -10.89
N SER A 118 -2.86 -1.74 -11.03
CA SER A 118 -3.58 -2.84 -10.39
C SER A 118 -4.23 -3.75 -11.43
N HIS A 119 -4.20 -5.06 -11.17
CA HIS A 119 -4.98 -6.03 -11.93
C HIS A 119 -6.24 -6.38 -11.15
N VAL A 120 -7.35 -5.73 -11.50
CA VAL A 120 -8.63 -5.97 -10.84
C VAL A 120 -9.50 -6.94 -11.64
N PRO A 121 -10.18 -7.91 -10.99
CA PRO A 121 -11.20 -8.71 -11.63
C PRO A 121 -12.29 -7.83 -12.26
N ALA A 122 -12.81 -8.23 -13.43
CA ALA A 122 -13.88 -7.47 -14.10
C ALA A 122 -15.13 -7.25 -13.22
N ARG A 123 -15.44 -8.19 -12.31
CA ARG A 123 -16.52 -8.06 -11.32
C ARG A 123 -16.34 -6.90 -10.33
N SER A 124 -15.11 -6.42 -10.17
CA SER A 124 -14.73 -5.34 -9.25
C SER A 124 -14.70 -3.97 -9.95
N LEU A 125 -14.86 -3.90 -11.29
CA LEU A 125 -14.92 -2.65 -12.04
C LEU A 125 -16.27 -1.94 -11.77
N GLY A 126 -16.22 -0.87 -10.97
CA GLY A 126 -17.40 -0.13 -10.48
C GLY A 126 -17.40 0.09 -8.96
N ALA A 127 -16.42 -0.47 -8.25
CA ALA A 127 -16.20 -0.27 -6.82
C ALA A 127 -15.20 0.85 -6.47
N PHE A 128 -14.92 1.74 -7.44
CA PHE A 128 -14.05 2.92 -7.27
C PHE A 128 -14.89 4.18 -6.96
#